data_AF-T1HWQ2-F1
#
_entry.id   AF-T1HWQ2-F1
#
_cell.length_a   1.000
_cell.length_b   1.000
_cell.length_c   1.000
_cell.angle_alpha   90.00
_cell.angle_beta   90.00
_cell.angle_gamma   90.00
#
_symmetry.space_group_name_H-M   'P 1'
#
loop_
_entity.id
_entity.type
_entity.pdbx_description
1 polymer ?
#
loop_
_entity_poly.entity_id
_entity_poly.type
_entity_poly.pdbx_seq_one_letter_code
_entity_poly.pdbx_strand_id
1 'polypeptide(L)'
;MFQRRYPYEFEGGHIKGAVNIYTCDDIIRELLEAQANKQAGDSKDKRENVLIFHCEFSSERGPFLFLRREDRAGNEYPCLHYPEVYLLHGGYSEFFKTHGNLCEPRSYRAMQDPAHTTELKHFRAKSKSWAPGYHKKQTIRSLTRLQY
;
A
#
# COMPACT_ATOMS: atom_id res chain seq x y z
N MET A 1 1.78 3.68 -9.87
CA MET A 1 0.66 3.95 -8.95
C MET A 1 0.45 2.75 -8.05
N PHE A 2 -0.02 2.95 -6.82
CA PHE A 2 -0.18 1.88 -5.84
C PHE A 2 -1.62 1.80 -5.34
N GLN A 3 -2.19 0.60 -5.43
CA GLN A 3 -3.58 0.34 -5.06
C GLN A 3 -3.68 -0.47 -3.77
N ARG A 4 -4.41 0.07 -2.78
CA ARG A 4 -4.63 -0.48 -1.43
C ARG A 4 -5.98 -1.19 -1.25
N ARG A 5 -6.51 -1.74 -2.34
CA ARG A 5 -7.71 -2.58 -2.31
C ARG A 5 -7.32 -4.05 -2.14
N TYR A 6 -8.22 -4.90 -1.63
CA TYR A 6 -7.96 -6.33 -1.52
C TYR A 6 -7.71 -6.97 -2.91
N PRO A 7 -7.00 -8.10 -2.99
CA PRO A 7 -6.68 -8.75 -4.26
C PRO A 7 -7.88 -8.94 -5.18
N TYR A 8 -9.01 -9.45 -4.66
CA TYR A 8 -10.20 -9.64 -5.47
C TYR A 8 -10.78 -8.32 -6.03
N GLU A 9 -10.69 -7.20 -5.30
CA GLU A 9 -11.10 -5.88 -5.79
C GLU A 9 -10.18 -5.41 -6.94
N PHE A 10 -8.88 -5.72 -6.86
CA PHE A 10 -7.87 -5.36 -7.86
C PHE A 10 -8.03 -6.19 -9.13
N GLU A 11 -8.19 -7.51 -9.01
CA GLU A 11 -8.45 -8.43 -10.12
C GLU A 11 -9.76 -8.11 -10.83
N GLY A 12 -10.76 -7.63 -10.09
CA GLY A 12 -12.03 -7.16 -10.63
C GLY A 12 -11.97 -5.83 -11.39
N GLY A 13 -10.77 -5.25 -11.55
CA GLY A 13 -10.52 -4.04 -12.32
C GLY A 13 -9.65 -3.07 -11.54
N HIS A 14 -8.57 -2.59 -12.15
CA HIS A 14 -7.62 -1.63 -11.59
C HIS A 14 -7.13 -0.65 -12.66
N ILE A 15 -6.43 0.41 -12.25
CA ILE A 15 -5.80 1.35 -13.19
C ILE A 15 -4.63 0.65 -13.88
N LYS A 16 -4.51 0.76 -15.20
CA LYS A 16 -3.40 0.14 -15.95
C LYS A 16 -2.04 0.54 -15.38
N GLY A 17 -1.19 -0.46 -15.14
CA GLY A 17 0.13 -0.28 -14.55
C GLY A 17 0.12 0.05 -13.04
N ALA A 18 -1.04 0.00 -12.37
CA ALA A 18 -1.09 0.06 -10.92
C ALA A 18 -0.58 -1.25 -10.31
N VAL A 19 0.16 -1.14 -9.21
CA VAL A 19 0.64 -2.29 -8.43
C VAL A 19 -0.26 -2.48 -7.22
N ASN A 20 -0.72 -3.71 -6.97
CA ASN A 20 -1.49 -4.03 -5.78
C ASN A 20 -0.56 -4.18 -4.58
N ILE A 21 -0.60 -3.22 -3.66
CA ILE A 21 0.10 -3.27 -2.38
C ILE A 21 -0.98 -3.11 -1.32
N TYR A 22 -1.39 -4.17 -0.63
CA TYR A 22 -2.53 -4.14 0.28
C TYR A 22 -2.17 -4.46 1.74
N THR A 23 -0.93 -4.90 2.01
CA THR A 23 -0.40 -5.05 3.39
C THR A 23 0.68 -4.00 3.70
N CYS A 24 1.00 -3.78 4.97
CA CYS A 24 2.08 -2.86 5.34
C CYS A 24 3.46 -3.46 5.08
N ASP A 25 3.59 -4.77 5.19
CA ASP A 25 4.84 -5.48 4.89
C ASP A 25 5.20 -5.36 3.40
N ASP A 26 4.21 -5.42 2.51
CA ASP A 26 4.43 -5.16 1.08
C ASP A 26 4.92 -3.72 0.82
N ILE A 27 4.46 -2.73 1.59
CA ILE A 27 4.96 -1.36 1.47
C ILE A 27 6.45 -1.30 1.81
N ILE A 28 6.85 -1.94 2.92
CA ILE A 28 8.26 -1.95 3.35
C ILE A 28 9.13 -2.61 2.28
N ARG A 29 8.74 -3.82 1.84
CA ARG A 29 9.51 -4.61 0.89
C ARG A 29 9.61 -3.94 -0.49
N GLU A 30 8.47 -3.56 -1.06
CA GLU A 30 8.41 -3.08 -2.45
C GLU A 30 8.88 -1.62 -2.60
N LEU A 31 8.76 -0.80 -1.55
CA LEU A 31 9.09 0.62 -1.63
C LEU A 31 10.35 1.01 -0.85
N LEU A 32 10.56 0.50 0.36
CA LEU A 32 11.66 0.98 1.21
C LEU A 32 12.92 0.14 1.02
N GLU A 33 12.83 -1.18 1.14
CA GLU A 33 13.98 -2.09 0.97
C GLU A 33 14.54 -2.04 -0.45
N ALA A 34 13.65 -1.97 -1.45
CA ALA A 34 14.04 -1.86 -2.85
C ALA A 34 14.82 -0.58 -3.19
N GLN A 35 14.62 0.52 -2.44
CA GLN A 35 15.37 1.78 -2.63
C GLN A 35 16.68 1.81 -1.86
N ALA A 36 16.71 1.26 -0.64
CA ALA A 36 17.94 1.11 0.14
C ALA A 36 19.02 0.38 -0.67
N ASN A 37 18.62 -0.65 -1.45
CA ASN A 37 19.52 -1.40 -2.32
C ASN A 37 19.99 -0.63 -3.57
N LYS A 38 19.25 0.40 -4.01
CA LYS A 38 19.60 1.23 -5.19
C LYS A 38 20.54 2.38 -4.85
N GLN A 39 20.50 2.89 -3.63
CA GLN A 39 21.40 3.98 -3.19
C GLN A 39 22.88 3.57 -3.08
N ALA A 40 23.20 2.27 -3.15
CA ALA A 40 24.57 1.78 -3.20
C ALA A 40 25.27 1.98 -4.57
N GLY A 41 24.54 2.43 -5.62
CA GLY A 41 25.08 2.70 -6.95
C GLY A 41 25.00 4.17 -7.33
N ASP A 42 26.15 4.83 -7.42
CA ASP A 42 26.33 6.21 -7.86
C ASP A 42 25.65 6.45 -9.24
N SER A 43 24.46 7.02 -9.24
CA SER A 43 23.72 7.33 -10.46
C SER A 43 23.05 8.68 -10.34
N LYS A 44 23.64 9.65 -11.05
CA LYS A 44 23.25 11.07 -11.21
C LYS A 44 21.87 11.31 -11.83
N ASP A 45 21.02 10.30 -11.90
CA ASP A 45 19.69 10.37 -12.52
C ASP A 45 18.64 10.21 -11.40
N LYS A 46 18.58 11.20 -10.49
CA LYS A 46 17.50 11.33 -9.51
C LYS A 46 16.21 11.65 -10.25
N ARG A 47 15.65 10.67 -10.97
CA ARG A 47 14.24 10.74 -11.38
C ARG A 47 13.42 10.82 -10.11
N GLU A 48 12.72 11.93 -9.94
CA GLU A 48 11.79 12.15 -8.84
C GLU A 48 10.68 11.10 -8.94
N ASN A 49 10.79 10.05 -8.13
CA ASN A 49 9.80 8.98 -8.11
C ASN A 49 8.56 9.48 -7.38
N VAL A 50 7.57 9.94 -8.15
CA VAL A 50 6.27 10.34 -7.61
C VAL A 50 5.44 9.12 -7.27
N LEU A 51 5.06 8.97 -6.00
CA LEU A 51 4.16 7.91 -5.57
C LEU A 51 2.72 8.42 -5.53
N ILE A 52 1.81 7.68 -6.18
CA ILE A 52 0.38 7.96 -6.13
C ILE A 52 -0.32 6.74 -5.52
N PHE A 53 -1.01 6.95 -4.41
CA PHE A 53 -1.81 5.94 -3.72
C PHE A 53 -3.29 6.12 -3.98
N HIS A 54 -4.04 5.02 -3.98
CA HIS A 54 -5.50 5.05 -3.99
C HIS A 54 -6.10 3.76 -3.41
N CYS A 55 -7.37 3.82 -3.02
CA CYS A 55 -8.15 2.62 -2.72
C CYS A 55 -9.48 2.63 -3.50
N GLU A 56 -10.60 2.22 -2.89
CA GLU A 56 -11.92 2.29 -3.52
C GLU A 56 -12.42 3.73 -3.59
N PHE A 57 -12.41 4.43 -2.44
CA PHE A 57 -12.86 5.83 -2.30
C PHE A 57 -11.74 6.78 -1.85
N SER A 58 -10.55 6.24 -1.57
CA SER A 58 -9.40 6.97 -1.02
C SER A 58 -9.63 7.71 0.31
N SER A 59 -10.64 7.30 1.10
CA SER A 59 -11.02 8.02 2.34
C SER A 59 -10.36 7.47 3.61
N GLU A 60 -10.31 6.14 3.78
CA GLU A 60 -9.90 5.54 5.07
C GLU A 60 -8.61 4.70 4.98
N ARG A 61 -8.36 4.05 3.85
CA ARG A 61 -7.29 3.04 3.68
C ARG A 61 -5.93 3.63 3.22
N GLY A 62 -5.70 4.92 3.44
CA GLY A 62 -4.49 5.62 2.98
C GLY A 62 -3.22 5.13 3.70
N PRO A 63 -2.25 4.53 3.00
CA PRO A 63 -0.98 4.10 3.59
C PRO A 63 -0.02 5.26 3.85
N PHE A 64 -0.44 6.48 3.55
CA PHE A 64 0.38 7.68 3.51
C PHE A 64 1.13 7.92 4.82
N LEU A 65 0.41 7.86 5.95
CA LEU A 65 1.00 8.07 7.27
C LEU A 65 2.01 6.98 7.64
N PHE A 66 1.73 5.72 7.26
CA PHE A 66 2.64 4.62 7.53
C PHE A 66 3.92 4.72 6.71
N LEU A 67 3.81 4.88 5.39
CA LEU A 67 4.97 5.00 4.50
C LEU A 67 5.86 6.18 4.92
N ARG A 68 5.27 7.36 5.17
CA ARG A 68 6.05 8.55 5.54
C ARG A 68 6.77 8.37 6.87
N ARG A 69 6.15 7.67 7.83
CA ARG A 69 6.77 7.35 9.12
C ARG A 69 7.99 6.45 8.94
N GLU A 70 7.83 5.36 8.20
CA GLU A 70 8.92 4.39 8.00
C GLU A 70 10.04 4.98 7.11
N ASP A 71 9.71 5.74 6.07
CA ASP A 71 10.70 6.45 5.25
C ASP A 71 11.50 7.46 6.08
N ARG A 72 10.84 8.21 6.97
CA ARG A 72 11.54 9.13 7.89
C ARG A 72 12.39 8.39 8.91
N ALA A 73 11.96 7.24 9.41
CA ALA A 73 12.72 6.45 10.38
C ALA A 73 14.02 5.87 9.79
N GLY A 74 14.05 5.62 8.47
CA GLY A 74 15.21 5.10 7.75
C GLY A 74 16.14 6.16 7.16
N ASN A 75 15.86 7.46 7.33
CA ASN A 75 16.64 8.54 6.71
C ASN A 75 17.04 9.63 7.72
N GLU A 76 18.21 10.22 7.52
CA GLU A 76 18.64 11.41 8.25
C GLU A 76 17.82 12.63 7.80
N TYR A 77 17.37 13.46 8.75
CA TYR A 77 16.63 14.67 8.42
C TYR A 77 17.54 15.68 7.66
N PRO A 78 17.06 16.31 6.57
CA PRO A 78 15.70 16.32 6.02
C PRO A 78 15.42 15.27 4.93
N CYS A 79 16.37 14.40 4.60
CA CYS A 79 16.32 13.44 3.49
C CYS A 79 15.13 12.47 3.60
N LEU A 80 14.60 12.09 2.44
CA LEU A 80 13.54 11.11 2.24
C LEU A 80 13.79 10.37 0.92
N HIS A 81 13.40 9.09 0.83
CA HIS A 81 13.37 8.41 -0.46
C HIS A 81 12.23 8.91 -1.33
N TYR A 82 11.08 9.22 -0.71
CA TYR A 82 9.87 9.61 -1.40
C TYR A 82 9.36 10.96 -0.88
N PRO A 83 10.00 12.07 -1.29
CA PRO A 83 9.56 13.41 -0.90
C PRO A 83 8.14 13.72 -1.41
N GLU A 84 7.81 13.25 -2.61
CA GLU A 84 6.53 13.48 -3.29
C GLU A 84 5.62 12.25 -3.26
N VAL A 85 4.53 12.38 -2.51
CA VAL A 85 3.52 11.34 -2.38
C VAL A 85 2.13 11.98 -2.47
N TYR A 86 1.26 11.42 -3.31
CA TYR A 86 -0.08 11.91 -3.57
C TYR A 86 -1.14 10.83 -3.30
N LEU A 87 -2.36 11.28 -3.06
CA LEU A 87 -3.55 10.45 -2.90
C LEU A 87 -4.54 10.80 -4.00
N LEU A 88 -4.97 9.80 -4.78
CA LEU A 88 -5.98 10.00 -5.81
C LEU A 88 -7.35 10.24 -5.16
N HIS A 89 -7.84 11.47 -5.22
CA HIS A 89 -9.17 11.84 -4.74
C HIS A 89 -10.27 11.01 -5.43
N GLY A 90 -11.29 10.59 -4.68
CA GLY A 90 -12.39 9.75 -5.19
C GLY A 90 -12.03 8.28 -5.41
N GLY A 91 -10.75 7.93 -5.34
CA GLY A 91 -10.25 6.56 -5.49
C GLY A 91 -10.58 5.93 -6.85
N TYR A 92 -10.54 4.59 -6.88
CA TYR A 92 -10.84 3.86 -8.11
C TYR A 92 -12.31 3.98 -8.54
N SER A 93 -13.23 4.18 -7.58
CA SER A 93 -14.67 4.31 -7.87
C SER A 93 -14.97 5.51 -8.77
N GLU A 94 -14.37 6.66 -8.49
CA GLU A 94 -14.54 7.87 -9.31
C GLU A 94 -13.69 7.83 -10.58
N PHE A 95 -12.46 7.30 -10.47
CA PHE A 95 -11.56 7.16 -11.62
C PHE A 95 -12.17 6.27 -12.71
N PHE A 96 -12.78 5.14 -12.35
CA PHE A 96 -13.37 4.23 -13.33
C PHE A 96 -14.55 4.87 -14.08
N LYS A 97 -15.37 5.68 -13.41
CA LYS A 97 -16.52 6.37 -14.04
C LYS A 97 -16.08 7.35 -15.11
N THR A 98 -14.94 8.02 -14.90
CA THR A 98 -14.43 9.09 -15.76
C THR A 98 -13.43 8.58 -16.81
N HIS A 99 -12.63 7.57 -16.46
CA HIS A 99 -11.48 7.09 -17.23
C HIS A 99 -11.43 5.56 -17.36
N GLY A 100 -12.59 4.90 -17.52
CA GLY A 100 -12.68 3.43 -17.60
C GLY A 100 -11.85 2.80 -18.74
N ASN A 101 -11.48 3.55 -19.77
CA ASN A 101 -10.58 3.12 -20.85
C ASN A 101 -9.13 2.88 -20.38
N LEU A 102 -8.72 3.52 -19.28
CA LEU A 102 -7.42 3.38 -18.64
C LEU A 102 -7.39 2.28 -17.56
N CYS A 103 -8.46 1.49 -17.44
CA CYS A 103 -8.56 0.40 -16.49
C CYS A 103 -8.43 -0.98 -17.13
N GLU A 104 -7.98 -1.96 -16.35
CA GLU A 104 -7.81 -3.35 -16.74
C GLU A 104 -8.13 -4.30 -15.57
N PRO A 105 -9.02 -5.29 -15.75
CA PRO A 105 -10.10 -5.29 -16.74
C PRO A 105 -10.94 -4.00 -16.65
N ARG A 106 -11.70 -3.68 -17.71
CA ARG A 106 -12.61 -2.50 -17.76
C ARG A 106 -13.87 -2.73 -16.92
N SER A 107 -13.67 -3.02 -15.65
CA SER A 107 -14.72 -3.29 -14.69
C SER A 107 -14.40 -2.64 -13.35
N TYR A 108 -15.43 -2.59 -12.51
CA TYR A 108 -15.32 -2.13 -11.15
C TYR A 108 -15.89 -3.20 -10.23
N ARG A 109 -15.06 -3.69 -9.31
CA ARG A 109 -15.49 -4.57 -8.23
C ARG A 109 -15.40 -3.83 -6.91
N ALA A 110 -16.54 -3.70 -6.25
CA ALA A 110 -16.64 -3.08 -4.93
C ALA A 110 -16.09 -4.03 -3.85
N MET A 111 -15.67 -3.48 -2.71
CA MET A 111 -15.26 -4.31 -1.58
C MET A 111 -16.38 -5.26 -1.12
N GLN A 112 -17.63 -4.79 -1.09
CA GLN A 112 -18.77 -5.56 -0.58
C GLN A 112 -19.49 -6.37 -1.66
N ASP A 113 -18.76 -6.80 -2.69
CA ASP A 113 -19.30 -7.66 -3.75
C ASP A 113 -19.92 -8.95 -3.15
N PRO A 114 -21.21 -9.25 -3.41
CA PRO A 114 -21.89 -10.42 -2.85
C PRO A 114 -21.22 -11.76 -3.20
N ALA A 115 -20.55 -11.85 -4.35
CA ALA A 115 -19.85 -13.05 -4.78
C ALA A 115 -18.53 -13.28 -4.02
N HIS A 116 -18.00 -12.27 -3.31
CA HIS A 116 -16.67 -12.30 -2.67
C HIS A 116 -16.75 -12.11 -1.15
N THR A 117 -17.90 -12.42 -0.54
CA THR A 117 -18.12 -12.25 0.91
C THR A 117 -17.19 -13.11 1.77
N THR A 118 -16.82 -14.30 1.30
CA THR A 118 -15.86 -15.19 1.98
C THR A 118 -14.45 -14.59 2.00
N GLU A 119 -13.99 -14.04 0.88
CA GLU A 119 -12.70 -13.37 0.78
C GLU A 119 -12.66 -12.09 1.61
N LEU A 120 -13.74 -11.29 1.57
CA LEU A 120 -13.87 -10.11 2.43
C LEU A 120 -13.69 -10.46 3.91
N LYS A 121 -14.33 -11.55 4.37
CA LYS A 121 -14.16 -12.04 5.76
C LYS A 121 -12.70 -12.45 6.02
N HIS A 122 -12.08 -13.18 5.10
CA HIS A 122 -10.68 -13.61 5.20
C HIS A 122 -9.72 -12.41 5.33
N PHE A 123 -9.80 -11.45 4.41
CA PHE A 123 -8.93 -10.28 4.41
C PHE A 123 -9.20 -9.34 5.59
N ARG A 124 -10.46 -9.19 6.03
CA ARG A 124 -10.78 -8.43 7.24
C ARG A 124 -10.21 -9.06 8.51
N ALA A 125 -10.29 -10.38 8.65
CA ALA A 125 -9.74 -11.09 9.80
C ALA A 125 -8.23 -10.88 9.92
N LYS A 126 -7.51 -10.89 8.80
CA LYS A 126 -6.05 -10.70 8.73
C LYS A 126 -5.62 -9.23 8.70
N SER A 127 -6.52 -8.28 8.44
CA SER A 127 -6.17 -6.85 8.38
C SER A 127 -5.53 -6.34 9.68
N LYS A 128 -5.91 -6.90 10.83
CA LYS A 128 -5.30 -6.61 12.13
C LYS A 128 -3.87 -7.12 12.28
N SER A 129 -3.53 -8.28 11.70
CA SER A 129 -2.16 -8.79 11.67
C SER A 129 -1.28 -8.06 10.66
N TRP A 130 -1.88 -7.39 9.68
CA TRP A 130 -1.17 -6.61 8.65
C TRP A 130 -1.09 -5.11 8.95
N ALA A 131 -1.59 -4.70 10.12
CA ALA A 131 -1.53 -3.32 10.58
C ALA A 131 -0.11 -2.96 11.04
N PRO A 132 0.30 -1.69 10.90
CA PRO A 132 1.61 -1.22 11.35
C PRO A 132 1.88 -1.60 12.82
N GLY A 133 3.01 -2.28 13.07
CA GLY A 133 3.46 -2.61 14.43
C GLY A 133 2.93 -3.92 15.03
N TYR A 134 2.25 -4.78 14.25
CA TYR A 134 1.88 -6.13 14.73
C TYR A 134 3.11 -6.99 15.05
N HIS A 135 4.16 -6.95 14.21
CA HIS A 135 5.42 -7.65 14.45
C HIS A 135 6.11 -7.20 15.74
N LYS A 136 6.17 -5.88 16.02
CA LYS A 136 6.70 -5.36 17.31
C LYS A 136 5.92 -5.91 18.53
N LYS A 137 4.60 -6.11 18.41
CA LYS A 137 3.78 -6.67 19.49
C LYS A 137 3.99 -8.18 19.68
N GLN A 138 4.27 -8.93 18.62
CA GLN A 138 4.64 -10.35 18.72
C GLN A 138 6.02 -10.52 19.36
N THR A 139 7.02 -9.75 18.95
CA THR A 139 8.37 -9.80 19.54
C THR A 139 8.36 -9.45 21.03
N ILE A 140 7.59 -8.45 21.43
CA ILE A 140 7.43 -8.09 22.86
C ILE A 140 6.73 -9.24 23.62
N ARG A 141 5.67 -9.83 23.05
CA ARG A 141 4.94 -10.95 23.68
C ARG A 141 5.79 -12.22 23.83
N SER A 142 6.63 -12.54 22.85
CA SER A 142 7.54 -13.69 22.93
C SER A 142 8.64 -13.50 23.97
N LEU A 143 9.17 -12.27 24.10
CA LEU A 143 10.17 -11.94 25.12
C LEU A 143 9.61 -12.03 26.54
N THR A 144 8.37 -11.57 26.76
CA THR A 144 7.69 -11.73 28.06
C THR A 144 7.35 -13.18 28.42
N ARG A 145 7.35 -14.10 27.45
CA ARG A 145 7.04 -15.53 27.67
C ARG A 145 8.27 -16.39 27.96
N LEU A 146 9.48 -15.83 27.78
CA LEU A 146 10.77 -16.47 28.06
C LEU A 146 11.35 -16.06 29.43
N GLN A 147 10.59 -15.30 30.23
CA GLN A 147 10.99 -14.84 31.58
C GLN A 147 10.23 -15.56 32.72
N TYR A 148 9.72 -16.76 32.49
CA TYR A 148 9.22 -17.67 33.52
C TYR A 148 9.77 -19.08 33.31
#